data_AF-A0A2R7K3B1-F1
#
_entry.id   AF-A0A2R7K3B1-F1
#
_cell.length_a   1.000
_cell.length_b   1.000
_cell.length_c   1.000
_cell.angle_alpha   90.00
_cell.angle_beta   90.00
_cell.angle_gamma   90.00
#
_symmetry.space_group_name_H-M   'P 1'
#
loop_
_entity.id
_entity.type
_entity.pdbx_description
1 polymer ?
#
loop_
_entity_poly.entity_id
_entity_poly.type
_entity_poly.pdbx_seq_one_letter_code
_entity_poly.pdbx_strand_id
1 'polypeptide(L)'
;MLTCSAAMAQDTTMHKKMHTQKMGKMHDHIMMKDGKMWVMKDGKHMEMTETMTLKNGTMVMTDGTVKMADGKTSMMKNGDMINMEGKMHSMKTMKKRMKTMKKDSTSVM
;
A
#
# COMPACT_ATOMS: atom_id res chain seq x y z
N MET A 1 -30.44 44.66 15.62
CA MET A 1 -30.06 43.31 16.08
C MET A 1 -29.71 42.49 14.84
N LEU A 2 -28.45 42.60 14.41
CA LEU A 2 -27.91 41.80 13.31
C LEU A 2 -26.64 41.15 13.83
N THR A 3 -26.69 39.86 14.12
CA THR A 3 -25.56 38.96 13.88
C THR A 3 -26.13 37.55 13.77
N CYS A 4 -26.21 37.06 12.54
CA CYS A 4 -26.60 35.70 12.23
C CYS A 4 -25.58 34.70 12.80
N SER A 5 -26.12 33.58 13.27
CA SER A 5 -25.46 32.44 13.90
C SER A 5 -24.23 31.94 13.13
N ALA A 6 -23.12 31.74 13.85
CA ALA A 6 -21.95 31.04 13.34
C ALA A 6 -22.28 29.55 13.16
N ALA A 7 -22.38 29.11 11.91
CA ALA A 7 -22.53 27.71 11.56
C ALA A 7 -21.20 26.97 11.77
N MET A 8 -21.27 25.87 12.52
CA MET A 8 -20.24 24.84 12.50
C MET A 8 -20.29 24.10 11.15
N ALA A 9 -19.15 23.99 10.47
CA ALA A 9 -18.93 22.96 9.48
C ALA A 9 -17.47 22.54 9.54
N GLN A 10 -17.24 21.33 10.04
CA GLN A 10 -15.97 20.63 9.92
C GLN A 10 -15.87 20.15 8.47
N ASP A 11 -15.06 20.78 7.64
CA ASP A 11 -14.57 20.12 6.43
C ASP A 11 -13.07 19.97 6.58
N THR A 12 -12.67 18.81 7.12
CA THR A 12 -11.32 18.32 6.93
C THR A 12 -11.22 17.98 5.45
N THR A 13 -10.92 19.00 4.66
CA THR A 13 -10.63 18.88 3.25
C THR A 13 -9.35 18.07 3.15
N MET A 14 -9.48 16.74 3.20
CA MET A 14 -8.42 15.84 2.80
C MET A 14 -8.27 16.02 1.30
N HIS A 15 -7.45 16.99 0.92
CA HIS A 15 -6.95 17.21 -0.42
C HIS A 15 -6.08 16.01 -0.82
N LYS A 16 -6.68 14.84 -1.04
CA LYS A 16 -6.01 13.77 -1.76
C LYS A 16 -6.07 14.17 -3.23
N LYS A 17 -5.14 15.04 -3.62
CA LYS A 17 -4.71 15.23 -5.01
C LYS A 17 -4.34 13.85 -5.55
N MET A 18 -5.32 13.11 -6.05
CA MET A 18 -5.06 12.02 -6.98
C MET A 18 -4.73 12.71 -8.29
N HIS A 19 -3.44 12.99 -8.43
CA HIS A 19 -2.82 13.55 -9.61
C HIS A 19 -3.35 12.79 -10.84
N THR A 20 -4.03 13.51 -11.73
CA THR A 20 -4.15 13.15 -13.14
C THR A 20 -2.73 13.01 -13.68
N GLN A 21 -2.20 11.79 -13.70
CA GLN A 21 -0.94 11.45 -14.36
C GLN A 21 -1.11 10.14 -15.10
N LYS A 22 -1.59 10.26 -16.35
CA LYS A 22 -1.55 9.27 -17.42
C LYS A 22 -2.30 7.96 -17.12
N MET A 23 -3.03 7.45 -18.12
CA MET A 23 -3.46 6.05 -18.17
C MET A 23 -2.24 5.13 -18.32
N GLY A 24 -1.29 5.20 -17.39
CA GLY A 24 -0.27 4.20 -17.20
C GLY A 24 -0.98 2.98 -16.66
N LYS A 25 -0.92 1.87 -17.41
CA LYS A 25 -1.40 0.54 -17.06
C LYS A 25 -1.52 0.39 -15.54
N MET A 26 -2.74 0.45 -15.01
CA MET A 26 -2.96 0.20 -13.59
C MET A 26 -2.52 -1.23 -13.35
N HIS A 27 -1.38 -1.39 -12.67
CA HIS A 27 -0.85 -2.71 -12.40
C HIS A 27 -1.66 -3.34 -11.30
N ASP A 28 -2.14 -4.55 -11.56
CA ASP A 28 -2.84 -5.35 -10.58
C ASP A 28 -1.96 -5.53 -9.33
N HIS A 29 -2.53 -5.21 -8.17
CA HIS A 29 -1.84 -5.30 -6.89
C HIS A 29 -2.86 -5.50 -5.76
N ILE A 30 -2.37 -6.02 -4.65
CA ILE A 30 -3.13 -6.20 -3.42
C ILE A 30 -2.56 -5.22 -2.39
N MET A 31 -3.42 -4.49 -1.70
CA MET A 31 -3.04 -3.55 -0.65
C MET A 31 -3.82 -3.85 0.63
N MET A 32 -3.14 -3.71 1.77
CA MET A 32 -3.79 -3.74 3.08
C MET A 32 -4.16 -2.31 3.46
N LYS A 33 -5.46 -2.03 3.58
CA LYS A 33 -5.99 -0.71 3.93
C LYS A 33 -7.01 -0.81 5.05
N ASP A 34 -6.77 -0.10 6.15
CA ASP A 34 -7.69 -0.01 7.30
C ASP A 34 -8.05 -1.39 7.89
N GLY A 35 -7.08 -2.32 7.88
CA GLY A 35 -7.29 -3.70 8.36
C GLY A 35 -8.01 -4.62 7.37
N LYS A 36 -8.33 -4.12 6.17
CA LYS A 36 -8.98 -4.88 5.10
C LYS A 36 -8.05 -5.05 3.90
N MET A 37 -8.10 -6.22 3.29
CA MET A 37 -7.37 -6.47 2.05
C MET A 37 -8.19 -6.03 0.84
N TRP A 38 -7.54 -5.30 -0.06
CA TRP A 38 -8.13 -4.79 -1.29
C TRP A 38 -7.30 -5.27 -2.47
N VAL A 39 -7.94 -5.84 -3.48
CA VAL A 39 -7.33 -6.20 -4.76
C VAL A 39 -7.70 -5.14 -5.78
N MET A 40 -6.70 -4.55 -6.42
CA MET A 40 -6.89 -3.83 -7.67
C MET A 40 -6.69 -4.80 -8.82
N LYS A 41 -7.72 -4.95 -9.66
CA LYS A 41 -7.67 -5.73 -10.90
C LYS A 41 -8.37 -4.96 -12.01
N ASP A 42 -7.72 -4.81 -13.16
CA ASP A 42 -8.27 -4.06 -14.31
C ASP A 42 -8.71 -2.63 -13.93
N GLY A 43 -7.98 -2.01 -12.99
CA GLY A 43 -8.29 -0.68 -12.44
C GLY A 43 -9.49 -0.60 -11.50
N LYS A 44 -10.16 -1.73 -11.21
CA LYS A 44 -11.24 -1.82 -10.22
C LYS A 44 -10.67 -2.27 -8.88
N HIS A 45 -11.11 -1.64 -7.79
CA HIS A 45 -10.78 -2.07 -6.44
C HIS A 45 -11.91 -2.95 -5.91
N MET A 46 -11.57 -4.13 -5.42
CA MET A 46 -12.51 -5.08 -4.83
C MET A 46 -11.96 -5.53 -3.47
N GLU A 47 -12.84 -5.70 -2.49
CA GLU A 47 -12.46 -6.30 -1.21
C GLU A 47 -12.04 -7.75 -1.43
N MET A 48 -10.95 -8.16 -0.80
CA MET A 48 -10.43 -9.52 -0.89
C MET A 48 -11.14 -10.39 0.15
N THR A 49 -12.06 -11.23 -0.30
CA THR A 49 -12.83 -12.13 0.57
C THR A 49 -12.29 -13.55 0.59
N GLU A 50 -11.35 -13.87 -0.30
CA GLU A 50 -10.77 -15.20 -0.44
C GLU A 50 -9.24 -15.11 -0.47
N THR A 51 -8.58 -16.22 -0.12
CA THR A 51 -7.12 -16.32 -0.25
C THR A 51 -6.74 -16.31 -1.72
N MET A 52 -5.74 -15.51 -2.09
CA MET A 52 -5.30 -15.36 -3.46
C MET A 52 -3.87 -15.84 -3.62
N THR A 53 -3.65 -16.77 -4.54
CA THR A 53 -2.31 -17.27 -4.88
C THR A 53 -1.75 -16.48 -6.06
N LEU A 54 -0.59 -15.87 -5.85
CA LEU A 54 0.15 -15.10 -6.85
C LEU A 54 0.95 -16.03 -7.77
N LYS A 55 1.38 -15.48 -8.91
CA LYS A 55 2.10 -16.26 -9.95
C LYS A 55 3.41 -16.87 -9.45
N ASN A 56 4.05 -16.25 -8.46
CA ASN A 56 5.29 -16.73 -7.86
C ASN A 56 5.08 -17.79 -6.77
N GLY A 57 3.84 -18.24 -6.53
CA GLY A 57 3.49 -19.18 -5.47
C GLY A 57 3.28 -18.53 -4.09
N THR A 58 3.38 -17.20 -3.99
CA THR A 58 3.00 -16.49 -2.76
C THR A 58 1.48 -16.52 -2.59
N MET A 59 1.01 -17.00 -1.45
CA MET A 59 -0.39 -16.91 -1.05
C MET A 59 -0.59 -15.68 -0.17
N VAL A 60 -1.62 -14.90 -0.49
CA VAL A 60 -2.05 -13.75 0.29
C VAL A 60 -3.42 -14.08 0.86
N MET A 61 -3.57 -13.95 2.17
CA MET A 61 -4.80 -14.27 2.90
C MET A 61 -5.54 -12.98 3.26
N THR A 62 -6.83 -13.10 3.55
CA THR A 62 -7.73 -11.96 3.81
C THR A 62 -7.44 -11.24 5.11
N ASP A 63 -6.80 -11.92 6.07
CA ASP A 63 -6.31 -11.39 7.33
C ASP A 63 -5.03 -10.54 7.18
N GLY A 64 -4.44 -10.50 5.97
CA GLY A 64 -3.17 -9.85 5.69
C GLY A 64 -1.95 -10.77 5.82
N THR A 65 -2.14 -12.06 6.13
CA THR A 65 -1.07 -13.04 6.15
C THR A 65 -0.59 -13.35 4.72
N VAL A 66 0.71 -13.25 4.50
CA VAL A 66 1.37 -13.56 3.22
C VAL A 66 2.31 -14.73 3.44
N LYS A 67 2.03 -15.85 2.77
CA LYS A 67 2.85 -17.05 2.77
C LYS A 67 3.60 -17.14 1.44
N MET A 68 4.91 -16.99 1.47
CA MET A 68 5.76 -17.11 0.29
C MET A 68 5.94 -18.57 -0.13
N ALA A 69 6.35 -18.78 -1.37
CA ALA A 69 6.60 -20.11 -1.92
C ALA A 69 7.70 -20.90 -1.20
N ASP A 70 8.63 -20.20 -0.53
CA ASP A 70 9.67 -20.77 0.33
C ASP A 70 9.13 -21.24 1.70
N GLY A 71 7.84 -21.08 1.96
CA GLY A 71 7.18 -21.41 3.23
C GLY A 71 7.26 -20.30 4.28
N LYS A 72 7.97 -19.21 4.01
CA LYS A 72 8.07 -18.07 4.92
C LYS A 72 6.74 -17.32 4.99
N THR A 73 6.33 -16.96 6.19
CA THR A 73 5.13 -16.14 6.43
C THR A 73 5.51 -14.71 6.82
N SER A 74 4.67 -13.75 6.43
CA SER A 74 4.81 -12.34 6.79
C SER A 74 3.44 -11.68 6.84
N MET A 75 3.21 -10.77 7.78
CA MET A 75 1.95 -10.05 7.92
C MET A 75 2.03 -8.68 7.23
N MET A 76 1.08 -8.38 6.35
CA MET A 76 0.93 -7.06 5.75
C MET A 76 0.43 -6.05 6.76
N LYS A 77 1.02 -4.86 6.77
CA LYS A 77 0.59 -3.73 7.61
C LYS A 77 -0.24 -2.76 6.80
N ASN A 78 -1.01 -1.90 7.48
CA ASN A 78 -1.78 -0.85 6.80
C ASN A 78 -0.85 0.02 5.93
N GLY A 79 -1.16 0.11 4.64
CA GLY A 79 -0.37 0.80 3.63
C GLY A 79 0.70 -0.06 2.95
N ASP A 80 0.89 -1.32 3.34
CA ASP A 80 1.72 -2.27 2.57
C ASP A 80 0.95 -2.75 1.34
N MET A 81 1.71 -3.01 0.26
CA MET A 81 1.16 -3.51 -1.00
C MET A 81 2.04 -4.62 -1.57
N ILE A 82 1.43 -5.53 -2.32
CA ILE A 82 2.10 -6.61 -3.04
C ILE A 82 1.57 -6.64 -4.47
N ASN A 83 2.47 -6.66 -5.46
CA ASN A 83 2.06 -6.76 -6.85
C ASN A 83 1.67 -8.21 -7.21
N MET A 84 1.03 -8.42 -8.36
CA MET A 84 0.68 -9.78 -8.82
C MET A 84 1.89 -10.71 -9.07
N GLU A 85 3.11 -10.17 -9.09
CA GLU A 85 4.37 -10.93 -9.20
C GLU A 85 4.90 -11.40 -7.84
N GLY A 86 4.26 -11.00 -6.73
CA GLY A 86 4.66 -11.35 -5.37
C GLY A 86 5.75 -10.47 -4.75
N LYS A 87 6.05 -9.34 -5.38
CA LYS A 87 6.95 -8.32 -4.85
C LYS A 87 6.22 -7.45 -3.84
N MET A 88 6.61 -7.58 -2.58
CA MET A 88 6.08 -6.76 -1.49
C MET A 88 6.79 -5.41 -1.41
N HIS A 89 6.01 -4.34 -1.34
CA HIS A 89 6.48 -2.98 -1.12
C HIS A 89 5.94 -2.51 0.23
N SER A 90 6.80 -2.52 1.25
CA SER A 90 6.48 -1.95 2.57
C SER A 90 7.14 -0.60 2.79
N MET A 91 6.44 0.31 3.48
CA MET A 91 7.00 1.63 3.81
C MET A 91 8.27 1.54 4.68
N LYS A 92 8.39 0.51 5.54
CA LYS A 92 9.57 0.33 6.41
C LYS A 92 10.85 -0.02 5.62
N THR A 93 10.72 -0.77 4.53
CA THR A 93 11.89 -1.21 3.74
C THR A 93 12.53 -0.05 2.97
N MET A 94 11.75 0.96 2.56
CA MET A 94 12.29 2.18 1.95
C MET A 94 13.20 2.96 2.91
N LYS A 95 12.83 3.07 4.20
CA LYS A 95 13.63 3.83 5.19
C LYS A 95 14.98 3.15 5.52
N LYS A 96 15.08 1.83 5.39
CA LYS A 96 16.34 1.09 5.63
C LYS A 96 17.30 1.17 4.44
N ARG A 97 16.80 1.07 3.19
CA ARG A 97 17.64 1.22 1.98
C ARG A 97 18.22 2.63 1.82
N MET A 98 17.52 3.66 2.30
CA MET A 98 18.02 5.04 2.29
C MET A 98 19.09 5.32 3.36
N LYS A 99 19.15 4.52 4.44
CA LYS A 99 20.22 4.63 5.45
C LYS A 99 21.51 3.94 5.01
N THR A 100 21.43 2.86 4.23
CA THR A 100 22.63 2.15 3.77
C THR A 100 23.33 2.85 2.61
N MET A 101 22.62 3.53 1.72
CA MET A 101 23.27 4.34 0.65
C MET A 101 23.97 5.60 1.15
N LYS A 102 23.77 5.99 2.42
CA LYS A 102 24.42 7.17 3.02
C LYS A 102 25.70 6.82 3.80
N LYS A 103 26.05 5.53 3.94
CA LYS A 103 27.21 5.08 4.71
C LYS A 103 28.43 4.75 3.84
N ASP A 104 28.28 4.63 2.53
CA ASP A 104 29.38 4.24 1.63
C ASP A 104 30.11 5.44 0.98
N SER A 105 29.77 6.69 1.35
CA SER A 105 30.45 7.89 0.83
C SER A 105 31.37 8.58 1.85
N THR A 106 31.83 7.87 2.89
CA THR A 106 32.85 8.39 3.81
C THR A 106 33.91 7.34 4.09
N SER A 107 34.57 6.89 3.02
CA SER A 107 35.86 6.19 3.13
C SER A 107 36.75 6.69 2.00
N VAL A 108 37.21 7.93 2.11
CA VAL A 108 38.47 8.43 1.55
C VAL A 108 38.74 9.82 2.16
N MET A 109 39.40 9.84 3.31
CA MET A 109 40.43 10.82 3.67
C MET A 109 41.48 10.09 4.50
#